data_AF-A0A5E3WIH4-F1
#
_entry.id   AF-A0A5E3WIH4-F1
#
_cell.length_a   1.000
_cell.length_b   1.000
_cell.length_c   1.000
_cell.angle_alpha   90.00
_cell.angle_beta   90.00
_cell.angle_gamma   90.00
#
_symmetry.space_group_name_H-M   'P 1'
#
loop_
_entity.id
_entity.type
_entity.pdbx_description
1 polymer ?
#
loop_
_entity_poly.entity_id
_entity_poly.type
_entity_poly.pdbx_seq_one_letter_code
_entity_poly.pdbx_strand_id
1 'polypeptide(L)'
;MTNMVPHGAAPMLLDLPPELLLPILTEALAGHPSPIAVLSTCRRIRELGEPLLYRHLTLRSTKALILSGGEVGSGQMAMLCPILYQHINALTPGGCIWNEHISVKERLRLDRVGLCMNSQSSPAKDDTELSALGIIDPTSFTWIGPDPPHQFSTAIVPDACTRVFAHAVHWSSLRTLFLSNVAFPSSRSPDMSPSSSPPTSIFTSPAPVVQEIFAFPVMPALERMDLRNATFLPIKALAKLVCDDRTQRLSHVGLQDCYVESIWGERVRRSHLERITQEFEGGRQPERIGRVRVIVVCSAMYERIEGGDRVTVRGDEQGAALLE
;
A
#
# COMPACT_ATOMS: atom_id res chain seq x y z
N MET A 1 66.44 -6.93 11.60
CA MET A 1 65.04 -7.39 11.71
C MET A 1 64.24 -6.23 12.27
N THR A 2 63.66 -5.42 11.37
CA THR A 2 62.87 -4.22 11.69
C THR A 2 61.43 -4.67 11.90
N ASN A 3 60.94 -4.59 13.13
CA ASN A 3 59.53 -4.85 13.46
C ASN A 3 58.66 -3.83 12.72
N MET A 4 57.88 -4.29 11.75
CA MET A 4 56.81 -3.49 11.16
C MET A 4 55.71 -3.34 12.22
N VAL A 5 55.62 -2.15 12.81
CA VAL A 5 54.48 -1.76 13.64
C VAL A 5 53.25 -1.77 12.73
N PRO A 6 52.20 -2.57 13.01
CA PRO A 6 50.99 -2.53 12.22
C PRO A 6 50.40 -1.12 12.31
N HIS A 7 50.28 -0.44 11.17
CA HIS A 7 49.51 0.79 11.09
C HIS A 7 48.07 0.47 11.52
N GLY A 8 47.73 0.85 12.74
CA GLY A 8 46.37 0.73 13.25
C GLY A 8 45.43 1.44 12.29
N ALA A 9 44.45 0.71 11.75
CA ALA A 9 43.41 1.30 10.95
C ALA A 9 42.77 2.44 11.76
N ALA A 10 42.63 3.62 11.13
CA ALA A 10 41.94 4.72 11.77
C ALA A 10 40.54 4.24 12.19
N PRO A 11 40.11 4.53 13.44
CA PRO A 11 38.80 4.08 13.91
C PRO A 11 37.73 4.62 12.97
N MET A 12 36.94 3.73 12.36
CA MET A 12 35.84 4.15 11.53
C MET A 12 34.71 4.63 12.45
N LEU A 13 33.92 5.61 12.00
CA LEU A 13 32.74 6.09 12.73
C LEU A 13 31.80 4.93 13.15
N LEU A 14 31.77 3.88 12.32
CA LEU A 14 30.96 2.67 12.55
C LEU A 14 31.51 1.75 13.64
N ASP A 15 32.72 1.98 14.14
CA ASP A 15 33.31 1.21 15.25
C ASP A 15 32.93 1.79 16.62
N LEU A 16 32.34 2.99 16.65
CA LEU A 16 31.89 3.60 17.89
C LEU A 16 30.77 2.78 18.54
N PRO A 17 30.70 2.71 19.88
CA PRO A 17 29.58 2.09 20.58
C PRO A 17 28.29 2.91 20.40
N PRO A 18 27.09 2.29 20.47
CA PRO A 18 25.81 2.97 20.20
C PRO A 18 25.58 4.25 21.00
N GLU A 19 26.05 4.29 22.25
CA GLU A 19 25.89 5.43 23.17
C GLU A 19 26.60 6.68 22.66
N LEU A 20 27.70 6.52 21.91
CA LEU A 20 28.41 7.63 21.28
C LEU A 20 27.86 7.96 19.89
N LEU A 21 27.31 6.96 19.19
CA LEU A 21 26.76 7.14 17.86
C LEU A 21 25.37 7.82 17.88
N LEU A 22 24.55 7.54 18.90
CA LEU A 22 23.19 8.10 19.04
C LEU A 22 23.15 9.64 19.11
N PRO A 23 23.99 10.34 19.91
CA PRO A 23 24.05 11.80 19.89
C PRO A 23 24.46 12.37 18.53
N ILE A 24 25.43 11.75 17.86
CA ILE A 24 25.89 12.16 16.52
C ILE A 24 24.74 12.03 15.52
N LEU A 25 24.03 10.90 15.56
CA LEU A 25 22.87 10.68 14.70
C LEU A 25 21.72 11.61 15.02
N THR A 26 21.48 11.94 16.30
CA THR A 26 20.43 12.88 16.70
C THR A 26 20.66 14.25 16.07
N GLU A 27 21.89 14.76 16.16
CA GLU A 27 22.26 16.05 15.57
C GLU A 27 22.24 16.00 14.04
N ALA A 28 22.81 14.94 13.45
CA ALA A 28 22.83 14.76 12.00
C ALA A 28 21.42 14.69 11.42
N LEU A 29 20.50 13.94 12.05
CA LEU A 29 19.12 13.81 11.58
C LEU A 29 18.32 15.10 11.78
N ALA A 30 18.59 15.87 12.84
CA ALA A 30 17.92 17.15 13.10
C ALA A 30 18.35 18.26 12.12
N GLY A 31 19.63 18.30 11.75
CA GLY A 31 20.20 19.33 10.89
C GLY A 31 20.20 19.02 9.38
N HIS A 32 20.06 17.76 8.98
CA HIS A 32 20.19 17.38 7.57
C HIS A 32 18.91 17.68 6.76
N PRO A 33 18.99 18.29 5.56
CA PRO A 33 17.82 18.62 4.75
C PRO A 33 17.05 17.40 4.24
N SER A 34 17.69 16.22 4.25
CA SER A 34 17.11 14.94 3.89
C SER A 34 17.55 13.86 4.89
N PRO A 35 16.90 13.73 6.06
CA PRO A 35 17.34 12.80 7.10
C PRO A 35 17.44 11.35 6.61
N ILE A 36 16.63 10.97 5.61
CA ILE A 36 16.67 9.65 4.99
C ILE A 36 18.00 9.36 4.28
N ALA A 37 18.69 10.37 3.76
CA ALA A 37 20.01 10.19 3.15
C ALA A 37 21.05 9.77 4.20
N VAL A 38 20.95 10.30 5.43
CA VAL A 38 21.78 9.89 6.57
C VAL A 38 21.48 8.44 6.94
N LEU A 39 20.19 8.07 7.04
CA LEU A 39 19.77 6.71 7.37
C LEU A 39 20.14 5.69 6.29
N SER A 40 20.32 6.13 5.04
CA SER A 40 20.66 5.27 3.91
C SER A 40 22.14 4.92 3.80
N THR A 41 23.00 5.48 4.67
CA THR A 41 24.47 5.27 4.63
C THR A 41 24.87 3.83 4.99
N CYS A 42 24.35 3.27 6.07
CA CYS A 42 24.58 1.87 6.45
C CYS A 42 23.48 1.32 7.37
N ARG A 43 23.38 -0.01 7.45
CA ARG A 43 22.36 -0.71 8.26
C ARG A 43 22.38 -0.29 9.74
N ARG A 44 23.57 -0.17 10.35
CA ARG A 44 23.72 0.21 11.76
C ARG A 44 23.23 1.63 12.04
N ILE A 45 23.54 2.58 11.16
CA ILE A 45 23.06 3.96 11.25
C ILE A 45 21.54 4.01 11.11
N ARG A 46 20.97 3.23 10.18
CA ARG A 46 19.52 3.11 10.04
C ARG A 46 18.87 2.59 11.31
N GLU A 47 19.34 1.46 11.84
CA GLU A 47 18.77 0.81 13.04
C GLU A 47 18.79 1.73 14.28
N LEU A 48 19.84 2.54 14.46
CA LEU A 48 19.95 3.48 15.58
C LEU A 48 19.26 4.82 15.33
N GLY A 49 19.27 5.30 14.09
CA GLY A 49 18.77 6.62 13.72
C GLY A 49 17.26 6.66 13.48
N GLU A 50 16.66 5.54 13.03
CA GLU A 50 15.24 5.48 12.73
C GLU A 50 14.36 5.81 13.94
N PRO A 51 14.55 5.23 15.15
CA PRO A 51 13.78 5.62 16.32
C PRO A 51 13.95 7.09 16.71
N LEU A 52 15.13 7.67 16.48
CA LEU A 52 15.40 9.08 16.77
C LEU A 52 14.60 10.02 15.87
N LEU A 53 14.46 9.68 14.58
CA LEU A 53 13.66 10.43 13.62
C LEU A 53 12.19 10.50 14.04
N TYR A 54 11.65 9.39 14.54
CA TYR A 54 10.23 9.28 14.90
C TYR A 54 9.92 9.76 16.33
N ARG A 55 10.91 9.79 17.24
CA ARG A 55 10.73 10.13 18.67
C ARG A 55 10.17 11.53 18.94
N HIS A 56 10.45 12.49 18.06
CA HIS A 56 10.08 13.89 18.24
C HIS A 56 9.16 14.41 17.12
N LEU A 57 8.51 13.51 16.38
CA LEU A 57 7.54 13.93 15.39
C LEU A 57 6.37 14.65 16.06
N THR A 58 6.25 15.93 15.76
CA THR A 58 5.10 16.74 16.12
C THR A 58 4.33 17.05 14.85
N LEU A 59 3.09 16.59 14.77
CA LEU A 59 2.19 16.96 13.68
C LEU A 59 1.76 18.42 13.90
N ARG A 60 2.49 19.36 13.29
CA ARG A 60 2.19 20.79 13.36
C ARG A 60 1.10 21.23 12.37
N SER A 61 0.68 20.31 11.50
CA SER A 61 -0.22 20.57 10.40
C SER A 61 -0.96 19.29 10.02
N THR A 62 -2.25 19.43 9.74
CA THR A 62 -3.09 18.36 9.16
C THR A 62 -2.91 18.23 7.65
N LYS A 63 -2.07 19.08 7.03
CA LYS A 63 -1.95 19.14 5.56
C LYS A 63 -1.36 17.88 4.94
N ALA A 64 -0.33 17.28 5.53
CA ALA A 64 0.28 16.10 4.93
C ALA A 64 1.01 15.25 5.96
N LEU A 65 0.79 13.94 5.89
CA LEU A 65 1.59 12.92 6.56
C LEU A 65 2.23 12.05 5.48
N ILE A 66 3.55 12.13 5.34
CA ILE A 66 4.30 11.34 4.35
C ILE A 66 5.33 10.50 5.10
N LEU A 67 5.24 9.19 4.95
CA LEU A 67 6.17 8.21 5.49
C LEU A 67 6.89 7.53 4.33
N SER A 68 8.21 7.41 4.44
CA SER A 68 9.04 6.85 3.38
C SER A 68 10.19 6.02 3.94
N GLY A 69 10.46 4.90 3.28
CA GLY A 69 11.43 3.89 3.70
C GLY A 69 10.83 2.89 4.69
N GLY A 70 11.42 1.70 4.81
CA GLY A 70 11.07 0.72 5.85
C GLY A 70 10.05 -0.36 5.46
N GLU A 71 9.79 -1.26 6.41
CA GLU A 71 8.77 -2.32 6.33
C GLU A 71 7.68 -2.05 7.40
N VAL A 72 6.40 -2.28 7.08
CA VAL A 72 5.25 -2.10 8.00
C VAL A 72 5.52 -2.84 9.32
N GLY A 73 6.05 -4.07 9.23
CA GLY A 73 6.43 -4.96 10.35
C GLY A 73 7.76 -4.73 11.06
N SER A 74 8.47 -3.65 10.70
CA SER A 74 9.70 -3.22 11.39
C SER A 74 9.50 -1.99 12.28
N GLY A 75 8.27 -1.48 12.39
CA GLY A 75 7.86 -0.59 13.47
C GLY A 75 7.51 0.84 13.08
N GLN A 76 7.62 1.27 11.82
CA GLN A 76 7.26 2.66 11.48
C GLN A 76 5.79 2.97 11.72
N MET A 77 4.89 2.07 11.29
CA MET A 77 3.46 2.24 11.54
C MET A 77 3.12 2.02 13.03
N ALA A 78 3.83 1.10 13.69
CA ALA A 78 3.74 0.92 15.14
C ALA A 78 4.16 2.18 15.92
N MET A 79 5.20 2.89 15.47
CA MET A 79 5.67 4.16 16.06
C MET A 79 4.71 5.30 15.75
N LEU A 80 4.06 5.28 14.59
CA LEU A 80 3.09 6.29 14.19
C LEU A 80 1.80 6.21 15.03
N CYS A 81 1.35 5.01 15.38
CA CYS A 81 0.08 4.81 16.05
C CYS A 81 -0.03 5.59 17.38
N PRO A 82 0.96 5.53 18.30
CA PRO A 82 0.98 6.38 19.51
C PRO A 82 0.96 7.87 19.21
N ILE A 83 1.65 8.32 18.15
CA ILE A 83 1.71 9.74 17.76
C ILE A 83 0.32 10.22 17.30
N LEU A 84 -0.33 9.46 16.42
CA LEU A 84 -1.69 9.75 15.96
C LEU A 84 -2.68 9.70 17.11
N TYR A 85 -2.55 8.73 18.01
CA TYR A 85 -3.38 8.60 19.20
C TYR A 85 -3.24 9.79 20.15
N GLN A 86 -2.01 10.23 20.42
CA GLN A 86 -1.77 11.42 21.26
C GLN A 86 -2.34 12.67 20.60
N HIS A 87 -2.12 12.82 19.29
CA HIS A 87 -2.57 14.00 18.56
C HIS A 87 -4.09 14.08 18.49
N ILE A 88 -4.78 12.98 18.19
CA ILE A 88 -6.24 12.98 18.11
C ILE A 88 -6.89 13.25 19.47
N ASN A 89 -6.32 12.72 20.56
CA ASN A 89 -6.81 13.00 21.91
C ASN A 89 -6.46 14.40 22.42
N ALA A 90 -5.41 15.03 21.87
CA ALA A 90 -5.12 16.43 22.14
C ALA A 90 -6.14 17.36 21.45
N LEU A 91 -6.61 17.01 20.25
CA LEU A 91 -7.64 17.76 19.52
C LEU A 91 -9.05 17.51 20.07
N THR A 92 -9.36 16.24 20.34
CA THR A 92 -10.65 15.77 20.83
C THR A 92 -10.41 14.83 22.01
N PRO A 93 -10.45 15.32 23.26
CA PRO A 93 -10.28 14.48 24.44
C PRO A 93 -11.24 13.28 24.45
N GLY A 94 -10.71 12.07 24.44
CA GLY A 94 -11.49 10.82 24.35
C GLY A 94 -11.98 10.48 22.94
N GLY A 95 -11.45 11.15 21.90
CA GLY A 95 -11.71 10.87 20.50
C GLY A 95 -11.17 9.50 20.05
N CYS A 96 -10.13 8.99 20.73
CA CYS A 96 -9.64 7.64 20.56
C CYS A 96 -9.34 7.00 21.92
N ILE A 97 -9.80 5.77 22.12
CA ILE A 97 -9.52 5.00 23.34
C ILE A 97 -8.69 3.78 22.94
N TRP A 98 -7.52 3.64 23.58
CA TRP A 98 -6.63 2.50 23.38
C TRP A 98 -6.81 1.49 24.52
N ASN A 99 -7.62 0.46 24.28
CA ASN A 99 -7.74 -0.72 25.15
C ASN A 99 -7.15 -1.95 24.42
N GLU A 100 -7.71 -3.15 24.61
CA GLU A 100 -7.39 -4.34 23.79
C GLU A 100 -7.70 -4.12 22.29
N HIS A 101 -8.64 -3.22 21.99
CA HIS A 101 -8.98 -2.77 20.64
C HIS A 101 -9.03 -1.25 20.58
N ILE A 102 -8.59 -0.67 19.46
CA ILE A 102 -8.69 0.78 19.21
C ILE A 102 -10.15 1.14 18.92
N SER A 103 -10.75 1.96 19.78
CA SER A 103 -12.08 2.53 19.55
C SER A 103 -11.95 3.99 19.17
N VAL A 104 -12.35 4.33 17.95
CA VAL A 104 -12.19 5.66 17.36
C VAL A 104 -13.56 6.32 17.22
N LYS A 105 -13.83 7.35 18.02
CA LYS A 105 -15.06 8.15 17.98
C LYS A 105 -15.00 9.25 16.94
N GLU A 106 -13.84 9.88 16.83
CA GLU A 106 -13.53 10.88 15.82
C GLU A 106 -12.25 10.48 15.10
N ARG A 107 -12.12 10.84 13.83
CA ARG A 107 -10.93 10.54 13.01
C ARG A 107 -10.14 11.81 12.74
N LEU A 108 -8.81 11.68 12.74
CA LEU A 108 -7.93 12.78 12.40
C LEU A 108 -8.04 13.08 10.91
N ARG A 109 -8.65 14.21 10.57
CA ARG A 109 -8.74 14.68 9.18
C ARG A 109 -7.38 15.12 8.68
N LEU A 110 -6.96 14.53 7.55
CA LEU A 110 -5.69 14.85 6.91
C LEU A 110 -5.94 15.19 5.44
N ASP A 111 -5.27 16.20 4.87
CA ASP A 111 -5.47 16.49 3.45
C ASP A 111 -4.80 15.39 2.59
N ARG A 112 -3.61 14.93 3.01
CA ARG A 112 -2.86 13.89 2.31
C ARG A 112 -2.13 12.92 3.24
N VAL A 113 -2.21 11.64 2.93
CA VAL A 113 -1.42 10.57 3.54
C VAL A 113 -0.68 9.82 2.44
N GLY A 114 0.65 9.73 2.57
CA GLY A 114 1.52 9.03 1.64
C GLY A 114 2.38 8.01 2.36
N LEU A 115 2.34 6.75 1.94
CA LEU A 115 3.16 5.65 2.43
C LEU A 115 4.06 5.14 1.31
N CYS A 116 5.37 5.02 1.58
CA CYS A 116 6.35 4.42 0.68
C CYS A 116 7.13 3.34 1.44
N MET A 117 6.55 2.14 1.55
CA MET A 117 7.04 1.05 2.39
C MET A 117 6.47 -0.31 1.96
N ASN A 118 7.15 -1.38 2.33
CA ASN A 118 6.67 -2.76 2.11
C ASN A 118 5.82 -3.22 3.29
N SER A 119 4.65 -3.79 3.03
CA SER A 119 3.88 -4.57 4.00
C SER A 119 4.49 -5.96 4.20
N GLN A 120 4.18 -6.58 5.34
CA GLN A 120 4.57 -7.95 5.61
C GLN A 120 3.35 -8.88 5.47
N SER A 121 3.61 -10.19 5.41
CA SER A 121 2.57 -11.22 5.34
C SER A 121 2.35 -11.88 6.71
N SER A 122 2.65 -11.19 7.80
CA SER A 122 2.61 -11.75 9.15
C SER A 122 1.39 -11.19 9.89
N PRO A 123 0.27 -11.95 9.97
CA PRO A 123 -0.98 -11.43 10.51
C PRO A 123 -0.81 -10.83 11.92
N ALA A 124 -0.02 -11.49 12.76
CA ALA A 124 0.25 -11.07 14.13
C ALA A 124 0.98 -9.72 14.25
N LYS A 125 1.80 -9.34 13.26
CA LYS A 125 2.48 -8.04 13.22
C LYS A 125 1.66 -6.99 12.49
N ASP A 126 1.09 -7.36 11.34
CA ASP A 126 0.33 -6.45 10.49
C ASP A 126 -1.00 -6.00 11.16
N ASP A 127 -1.66 -6.84 11.99
CA ASP A 127 -2.91 -6.49 12.73
C ASP A 127 -2.73 -5.35 13.70
N THR A 128 -1.63 -5.36 14.42
CA THR A 128 -1.33 -4.28 15.35
C THR A 128 -0.90 -3.01 14.63
N GLU A 129 -0.30 -3.12 13.45
CA GLU A 129 0.39 -2.01 12.81
C GLU A 129 -0.51 -1.19 11.89
N LEU A 130 -1.34 -1.82 11.06
CA LEU A 130 -2.24 -1.06 10.19
C LEU A 130 -3.44 -0.44 10.92
N SER A 131 -3.63 -0.78 12.21
CA SER A 131 -4.65 -0.19 13.08
C SER A 131 -4.57 1.35 13.14
N ALA A 132 -3.38 1.93 12.93
CA ALA A 132 -3.15 3.36 12.84
C ALA A 132 -3.93 4.03 11.69
N LEU A 133 -4.15 3.31 10.59
CA LEU A 133 -4.99 3.75 9.47
C LEU A 133 -6.45 3.93 9.88
N GLY A 134 -6.87 3.19 10.90
CA GLY A 134 -8.16 3.36 11.54
C GLY A 134 -8.28 4.65 12.35
N ILE A 135 -7.23 5.44 12.58
CA ILE A 135 -7.30 6.69 13.37
C ILE A 135 -7.51 7.92 12.47
N ILE A 136 -7.22 7.79 11.17
CA ILE A 136 -7.18 8.91 10.21
C ILE A 136 -8.41 8.93 9.27
N ASP A 137 -8.72 10.09 8.73
CA ASP A 137 -9.70 10.32 7.64
C ASP A 137 -9.05 11.20 6.56
N PRO A 138 -8.22 10.61 5.67
CA PRO A 138 -7.49 11.37 4.66
C PRO A 138 -8.38 11.80 3.49
N THR A 139 -8.13 12.97 2.91
CA THR A 139 -8.73 13.38 1.62
C THR A 139 -8.04 12.71 0.43
N SER A 140 -6.72 12.52 0.52
CA SER A 140 -5.92 11.80 -0.47
C SER A 140 -5.06 10.75 0.23
N PHE A 141 -5.18 9.49 -0.18
CA PHE A 141 -4.36 8.38 0.31
C PHE A 141 -3.52 7.80 -0.81
N THR A 142 -2.22 7.65 -0.57
CA THR A 142 -1.25 7.08 -1.50
C THR A 142 -0.43 6.03 -0.76
N TRP A 143 -0.34 4.82 -1.31
CA TRP A 143 0.64 3.82 -0.87
C TRP A 143 1.39 3.28 -2.09
N ILE A 144 2.70 3.52 -2.11
CA ILE A 144 3.62 3.01 -3.13
C ILE A 144 4.66 2.06 -2.55
N GLY A 145 5.16 1.16 -3.40
CA GLY A 145 6.34 0.38 -3.08
C GLY A 145 7.61 1.23 -3.06
N PRO A 146 8.61 0.89 -2.22
CA PRO A 146 9.91 1.57 -2.20
C PRO A 146 10.80 1.17 -3.38
N ASP A 147 10.47 0.07 -4.06
CA ASP A 147 11.30 -0.45 -5.14
C ASP A 147 11.24 0.44 -6.40
N PRO A 148 12.35 0.50 -7.17
CA PRO A 148 12.39 1.29 -8.40
C PRO A 148 11.29 0.90 -9.39
N PRO A 149 10.83 1.81 -10.27
CA PRO A 149 9.72 1.55 -11.19
C PRO A 149 9.88 0.32 -12.11
N HIS A 150 11.10 -0.12 -12.39
CA HIS A 150 11.40 -1.26 -13.25
C HIS A 150 11.40 -2.61 -12.51
N GLN A 151 11.32 -2.60 -11.19
CA GLN A 151 11.24 -3.83 -10.39
C GLN A 151 9.77 -4.15 -10.09
N PHE A 152 9.34 -5.32 -10.53
CA PHE A 152 8.03 -5.82 -10.15
C PHE A 152 8.13 -6.50 -8.78
N SER A 153 7.78 -5.75 -7.74
CA SER A 153 7.64 -6.27 -6.38
C SER A 153 6.20 -6.13 -5.89
N THR A 154 5.84 -6.91 -4.87
CA THR A 154 4.61 -6.73 -4.11
C THR A 154 4.95 -5.97 -2.84
N ALA A 155 4.64 -4.68 -2.82
CA ALA A 155 4.78 -3.85 -1.62
C ALA A 155 3.56 -3.97 -0.72
N ILE A 156 2.37 -4.14 -1.29
CA ILE A 156 1.12 -4.29 -0.53
C ILE A 156 0.63 -5.73 -0.72
N VAL A 157 0.91 -6.59 0.25
CA VAL A 157 0.49 -8.00 0.21
C VAL A 157 -1.03 -8.11 0.38
N PRO A 158 -1.65 -9.26 0.03
CA PRO A 158 -3.09 -9.43 0.08
C PRO A 158 -3.76 -9.11 1.42
N ASP A 159 -3.12 -9.48 2.53
CA ASP A 159 -3.65 -9.25 3.87
C ASP A 159 -3.67 -7.74 4.20
N ALA A 160 -2.54 -7.06 4.00
CA ALA A 160 -2.44 -5.61 4.13
C ALA A 160 -3.43 -4.87 3.23
N CYS A 161 -3.62 -5.31 1.98
CA CYS A 161 -4.61 -4.75 1.07
C CYS A 161 -6.03 -4.84 1.66
N THR A 162 -6.41 -6.01 2.18
CA THR A 162 -7.72 -6.22 2.83
C THR A 162 -7.94 -5.24 3.97
N ARG A 163 -6.92 -5.05 4.83
CA ARG A 163 -6.99 -4.15 5.99
C ARG A 163 -7.06 -2.68 5.60
N VAL A 164 -6.30 -2.26 4.59
CA VAL A 164 -6.39 -0.90 4.03
C VAL A 164 -7.83 -0.60 3.62
N PHE A 165 -8.47 -1.51 2.88
CA PHE A 165 -9.87 -1.31 2.47
C PHE A 165 -10.86 -1.43 3.64
N ALA A 166 -10.60 -2.30 4.62
CA ALA A 166 -11.39 -2.36 5.85
C ALA A 166 -11.37 -1.04 6.65
N HIS A 167 -10.26 -0.30 6.61
CA HIS A 167 -10.20 1.05 7.19
C HIS A 167 -10.78 2.12 6.25
N ALA A 168 -10.55 2.00 4.94
CA ALA A 168 -10.99 2.98 3.94
C ALA A 168 -12.50 3.17 3.86
N VAL A 169 -13.29 2.14 4.20
CA VAL A 169 -14.76 2.26 4.31
C VAL A 169 -15.20 3.35 5.29
N HIS A 170 -14.35 3.70 6.25
CA HIS A 170 -14.61 4.71 7.26
C HIS A 170 -13.98 6.07 6.95
N TRP A 171 -13.29 6.22 5.83
CA TRP A 171 -12.70 7.49 5.41
C TRP A 171 -13.72 8.32 4.65
N SER A 172 -14.54 9.05 5.40
CA SER A 172 -15.63 9.87 4.87
C SER A 172 -15.16 11.02 3.96
N SER A 173 -13.90 11.45 4.11
CA SER A 173 -13.30 12.55 3.37
C SER A 173 -12.51 12.11 2.13
N LEU A 174 -12.31 10.80 1.93
CA LEU A 174 -11.44 10.27 0.89
C LEU A 174 -11.98 10.58 -0.51
N ARG A 175 -11.20 11.36 -1.28
CA ARG A 175 -11.46 11.72 -2.68
C ARG A 175 -10.51 11.05 -3.65
N THR A 176 -9.27 10.80 -3.24
CA THR A 176 -8.24 10.19 -4.09
C THR A 176 -7.59 9.00 -3.40
N LEU A 177 -7.61 7.85 -4.07
CA LEU A 177 -6.94 6.63 -3.64
C LEU A 177 -5.92 6.21 -4.71
N PHE A 178 -4.65 6.10 -4.33
CA PHE A 178 -3.59 5.61 -5.19
C PHE A 178 -2.85 4.46 -4.52
N LEU A 179 -2.82 3.29 -5.16
CA LEU A 179 -2.08 2.13 -4.70
C LEU A 179 -1.16 1.63 -5.82
N SER A 180 0.11 1.40 -5.51
CA SER A 180 1.05 0.71 -6.43
C SER A 180 1.60 -0.57 -5.82
N ASN A 181 2.01 -1.50 -6.68
CA ASN A 181 2.69 -2.74 -6.27
C ASN A 181 1.82 -3.58 -5.31
N VAL A 182 0.52 -3.67 -5.60
CA VAL A 182 -0.48 -4.30 -4.75
C VAL A 182 -0.86 -5.69 -5.25
N ALA A 183 -0.92 -6.66 -4.34
CA ALA A 183 -1.53 -7.97 -4.59
C ALA A 183 -2.86 -8.03 -3.86
N PHE A 184 -3.92 -8.44 -4.57
CA PHE A 184 -5.23 -8.65 -3.97
C PHE A 184 -5.41 -10.09 -3.48
N PRO A 185 -6.30 -10.34 -2.50
CA PRO A 185 -6.66 -11.69 -2.11
C PRO A 185 -7.21 -12.47 -3.30
N SER A 186 -6.57 -13.60 -3.61
CA SER A 186 -6.96 -14.49 -4.70
C SER A 186 -7.55 -15.77 -4.12
N SER A 187 -8.69 -16.21 -4.69
CA SER A 187 -9.32 -17.48 -4.34
C SER A 187 -8.49 -18.71 -4.73
N ARG A 188 -7.38 -18.50 -5.45
CA ARG A 188 -6.53 -19.57 -6.00
C ARG A 188 -5.20 -19.69 -5.29
N SER A 189 -4.90 -18.87 -4.28
CA SER A 189 -3.64 -19.04 -3.55
C SER A 189 -3.73 -20.36 -2.76
N PRO A 190 -2.93 -21.38 -3.10
CA PRO A 190 -2.78 -22.52 -2.20
C PRO A 190 -2.30 -21.96 -0.88
N ASP A 191 -2.91 -22.42 0.21
CA ASP A 191 -2.61 -22.04 1.57
C ASP A 191 -1.08 -22.10 1.80
N MET A 192 -0.41 -20.95 1.71
CA MET A 192 1.00 -20.78 2.02
C MET A 192 1.16 -20.47 3.51
N SER A 193 0.31 -21.06 4.35
CA SER A 193 0.64 -21.15 5.77
C SER A 193 2.00 -21.85 5.88
N PRO A 194 2.96 -21.28 6.64
CA PRO A 194 4.24 -21.91 6.89
C PRO A 194 3.99 -23.13 7.78
N SER A 195 3.52 -24.21 7.18
CA SER A 195 3.55 -25.53 7.78
C SER A 195 5.02 -25.83 8.08
N SER A 196 5.37 -25.78 9.35
CA SER A 196 6.66 -26.22 9.91
C SER A 196 6.90 -27.73 9.76
N SER A 197 6.09 -28.42 8.95
CA SER A 197 6.15 -29.85 8.71
C SER A 197 6.54 -30.11 7.26
N PRO A 198 7.56 -30.95 7.00
CA PRO A 198 7.87 -31.40 5.65
C PRO A 198 6.64 -32.11 5.02
N PRO A 199 6.42 -31.95 3.71
CA PRO A 199 5.20 -32.42 3.06
C PRO A 199 5.27 -33.94 2.85
N THR A 200 4.67 -34.71 3.77
CA THR A 200 4.59 -36.19 3.64
C THR A 200 3.18 -36.76 3.53
N SER A 201 2.12 -35.96 3.46
CA SER A 201 0.77 -36.50 3.22
C SER A 201 0.05 -35.78 2.09
N ILE A 202 0.19 -36.36 0.89
CA ILE A 202 -0.70 -36.14 -0.25
C ILE A 202 -2.01 -36.87 0.09
N PHE A 203 -3.15 -36.20 -0.11
CA PHE A 203 -4.52 -36.72 0.07
C PHE A 203 -5.02 -36.92 1.50
N THR A 204 -5.84 -35.98 1.99
CA THR A 204 -7.28 -36.17 2.31
C THR A 204 -7.73 -35.24 3.42
N SER A 205 -8.10 -34.01 3.07
CA SER A 205 -9.27 -33.36 3.68
C SER A 205 -9.69 -32.16 2.83
N PRO A 206 -10.91 -32.16 2.24
CA PRO A 206 -11.48 -30.99 1.62
C PRO A 206 -12.02 -30.10 2.74
N ALA A 207 -11.20 -29.21 3.28
CA ALA A 207 -11.76 -28.08 4.00
C ALA A 207 -12.60 -27.26 2.98
N PRO A 208 -13.84 -26.89 3.29
CA PRO A 208 -14.63 -26.03 2.42
C PRO A 208 -13.97 -24.65 2.43
N VAL A 209 -13.18 -24.36 1.39
CA VAL A 209 -12.56 -23.06 1.18
C VAL A 209 -13.67 -22.09 0.76
N VAL A 210 -14.46 -21.64 1.72
CA VAL A 210 -15.31 -20.46 1.57
C VAL A 210 -14.38 -19.26 1.74
N GLN A 211 -13.47 -19.06 0.79
CA GLN A 211 -12.66 -17.86 0.77
C GLN A 211 -13.58 -16.70 0.41
N GLU A 212 -13.64 -15.74 1.34
CA GLU A 212 -14.43 -14.54 1.18
C GLU A 212 -14.04 -13.82 -0.12
N ILE A 213 -15.05 -13.58 -0.94
CA ILE A 213 -14.89 -12.81 -2.17
C ILE A 213 -14.52 -11.39 -1.74
N PHE A 214 -13.26 -11.00 -1.93
CA PHE A 214 -12.84 -9.62 -1.70
C PHE A 214 -13.82 -8.67 -2.42
N ALA A 215 -14.31 -7.67 -1.70
CA ALA A 215 -15.18 -6.64 -2.22
C ALA A 215 -14.57 -5.27 -1.92
N PHE A 216 -14.58 -4.38 -2.91
CA PHE A 216 -14.23 -3.00 -2.63
C PHE A 216 -15.34 -2.36 -1.77
N PRO A 217 -14.99 -1.66 -0.68
CA PRO A 217 -15.96 -0.93 0.10
C PRO A 217 -16.53 0.22 -0.71
N VAL A 218 -17.78 0.58 -0.44
CA VAL A 218 -18.36 1.81 -0.98
C VAL A 218 -17.76 3.00 -0.25
N MET A 219 -17.13 3.90 -1.02
CA MET A 219 -16.54 5.15 -0.55
C MET A 219 -17.25 6.30 -1.25
N PRO A 220 -18.33 6.87 -0.69
CA PRO A 220 -19.22 7.80 -1.40
C PRO A 220 -18.54 9.11 -1.83
N ALA A 221 -17.48 9.52 -1.13
CA ALA A 221 -16.72 10.72 -1.45
C ALA A 221 -15.61 10.50 -2.48
N LEU A 222 -15.32 9.24 -2.85
CA LEU A 222 -14.22 8.90 -3.74
C LEU A 222 -14.48 9.41 -5.15
N GLU A 223 -13.54 10.20 -5.67
CA GLU A 223 -13.60 10.79 -7.02
C GLU A 223 -12.63 10.09 -7.97
N ARG A 224 -11.48 9.69 -7.46
CA ARG A 224 -10.37 9.13 -8.24
C ARG A 224 -9.75 7.92 -7.55
N MET A 225 -9.63 6.82 -8.29
CA MET A 225 -8.93 5.62 -7.87
C MET A 225 -7.89 5.23 -8.91
N ASP A 226 -6.64 5.06 -8.50
CA ASP A 226 -5.54 4.63 -9.36
C ASP A 226 -4.89 3.39 -8.76
N LEU A 227 -4.83 2.32 -9.54
CA LEU A 227 -4.12 1.08 -9.23
C LEU A 227 -2.99 0.90 -10.23
N ARG A 228 -1.78 0.68 -9.72
CA ARG A 228 -0.57 0.45 -10.54
C ARG A 228 0.12 -0.83 -10.16
N ASN A 229 0.61 -1.59 -11.14
CA ASN A 229 1.34 -2.85 -10.90
C ASN A 229 0.55 -3.80 -9.97
N ALA A 230 -0.76 -3.92 -10.22
CA ALA A 230 -1.64 -4.72 -9.37
C ALA A 230 -1.72 -6.17 -9.85
N THR A 231 -1.68 -7.13 -8.94
CA THR A 231 -1.87 -8.57 -9.26
C THR A 231 -3.12 -9.12 -8.59
N PHE A 232 -3.67 -10.16 -9.20
CA PHE A 232 -4.88 -10.85 -8.77
C PHE A 232 -6.09 -9.91 -8.64
N LEU A 233 -6.17 -8.90 -9.51
CA LEU A 233 -7.18 -7.85 -9.39
C LEU A 233 -8.60 -8.45 -9.45
N PRO A 234 -9.46 -8.23 -8.44
CA PRO A 234 -10.80 -8.81 -8.39
C PRO A 234 -11.74 -8.01 -9.31
N ILE A 235 -11.67 -8.26 -10.62
CA ILE A 235 -12.38 -7.48 -11.65
C ILE A 235 -13.88 -7.44 -11.39
N LYS A 236 -14.47 -8.52 -10.86
CA LYS A 236 -15.88 -8.56 -10.49
C LYS A 236 -16.22 -7.59 -9.36
N ALA A 237 -15.38 -7.50 -8.34
CA ALA A 237 -15.57 -6.52 -7.27
C ALA A 237 -15.39 -5.09 -7.80
N LEU A 238 -14.39 -4.86 -8.66
CA LEU A 238 -14.14 -3.54 -9.24
C LEU A 238 -15.31 -3.09 -10.12
N ALA A 239 -15.83 -3.97 -10.96
CA ALA A 239 -16.99 -3.68 -11.81
C ALA A 239 -18.23 -3.33 -10.96
N LYS A 240 -18.45 -4.03 -9.84
CA LYS A 240 -19.51 -3.67 -8.87
C LYS A 240 -19.29 -2.27 -8.28
N LEU A 241 -18.08 -1.95 -7.83
CA LEU A 241 -17.76 -0.62 -7.28
C LEU A 241 -18.03 0.49 -8.29
N VAL A 242 -17.59 0.31 -9.54
CA VAL A 242 -17.78 1.28 -10.63
C VAL A 242 -19.26 1.51 -10.94
N CYS A 243 -20.07 0.46 -10.84
CA CYS A 243 -21.50 0.50 -11.15
C CYS A 243 -22.41 0.76 -9.94
N ASP A 244 -21.88 0.95 -8.73
CA ASP A 244 -22.68 1.19 -7.53
C ASP A 244 -23.24 2.62 -7.53
N ASP A 245 -24.54 2.76 -7.30
CA ASP A 245 -25.21 4.06 -7.31
C ASP A 245 -24.79 4.98 -6.15
N ARG A 246 -24.07 4.44 -5.15
CA ARG A 246 -23.53 5.21 -4.03
C ARG A 246 -22.14 5.78 -4.33
N THR A 247 -21.50 5.37 -5.42
CA THR A 247 -20.17 5.85 -5.85
C THR A 247 -20.25 6.81 -7.05
N GLN A 248 -21.34 7.59 -7.16
CA GLN A 248 -21.56 8.49 -8.30
C GLN A 248 -20.44 9.51 -8.51
N ARG A 249 -19.77 9.91 -7.42
CA ARG A 249 -18.62 10.83 -7.46
C ARG A 249 -17.38 10.24 -8.14
N LEU A 250 -17.27 8.92 -8.21
CA LEU A 250 -16.14 8.25 -8.83
C LEU A 250 -16.15 8.54 -10.33
N SER A 251 -15.29 9.46 -10.75
CA SER A 251 -15.17 9.93 -12.13
C SER A 251 -13.97 9.34 -12.85
N HIS A 252 -13.02 8.73 -12.13
CA HIS A 252 -11.81 8.16 -12.72
C HIS A 252 -11.37 6.88 -12.00
N VAL A 253 -11.10 5.84 -12.79
CA VAL A 253 -10.47 4.58 -12.36
C VAL A 253 -9.31 4.28 -13.30
N GLY A 254 -8.09 4.60 -12.87
CA GLY A 254 -6.86 4.34 -13.59
C GLY A 254 -6.31 2.95 -13.25
N LEU A 255 -6.13 2.09 -14.26
CA LEU A 255 -5.54 0.76 -14.12
C LEU A 255 -4.27 0.70 -14.98
N GLN A 256 -3.11 0.84 -14.35
CA GLN A 256 -1.82 0.75 -15.04
C GLN A 256 -1.13 -0.57 -14.69
N ASP A 257 -0.84 -1.40 -15.69
CA ASP A 257 -0.18 -2.71 -15.48
C ASP A 257 -0.84 -3.55 -14.37
N CYS A 258 -2.17 -3.62 -14.43
CA CYS A 258 -2.96 -4.48 -13.55
C CYS A 258 -3.20 -5.84 -14.21
N TYR A 259 -3.17 -6.91 -13.44
CA TYR A 259 -3.28 -8.29 -13.92
C TYR A 259 -4.43 -9.04 -13.25
N VAL A 260 -5.11 -9.88 -14.04
CA VAL A 260 -6.21 -10.73 -13.54
C VAL A 260 -5.69 -11.77 -12.56
N GLU A 261 -4.49 -12.28 -12.82
CA GLU A 261 -3.81 -13.30 -12.02
C GLU A 261 -2.44 -12.76 -11.58
N SER A 262 -1.38 -13.55 -11.76
CA SER A 262 -0.02 -13.10 -11.47
C SER A 262 0.50 -12.09 -12.50
N ILE A 263 1.73 -11.63 -12.28
CA ILE A 263 2.51 -10.80 -13.21
C ILE A 263 2.83 -11.49 -14.54
N TRP A 264 2.50 -12.77 -14.68
CA TRP A 264 2.63 -13.53 -15.92
C TRP A 264 1.28 -13.77 -16.59
N GLY A 265 0.19 -13.46 -15.88
CA GLY A 265 -1.17 -13.59 -16.38
C GLY A 265 -1.58 -12.48 -17.33
N GLU A 266 -2.85 -12.56 -17.74
CA GLU A 266 -3.49 -11.59 -18.62
C GLU A 266 -3.57 -10.21 -17.96
N ARG A 267 -3.19 -9.17 -18.71
CA ARG A 267 -3.37 -7.77 -18.28
C ARG A 267 -4.85 -7.41 -18.32
N VAL A 268 -5.31 -6.69 -17.31
CA VAL A 268 -6.69 -6.22 -17.21
C VAL A 268 -6.96 -5.23 -18.34
N ARG A 269 -8.01 -5.50 -19.11
CA ARG A 269 -8.51 -4.64 -20.16
C ARG A 269 -9.90 -4.13 -19.79
N ARG A 270 -10.27 -2.97 -20.32
CA ARG A 270 -11.61 -2.39 -20.13
C ARG A 270 -12.73 -3.36 -20.55
N SER A 271 -12.50 -4.13 -21.62
CA SER A 271 -13.43 -5.16 -22.10
C SER A 271 -13.74 -6.25 -21.06
N HIS A 272 -12.82 -6.54 -20.12
CA HIS A 272 -13.08 -7.49 -19.04
C HIS A 272 -14.15 -6.95 -18.09
N LEU A 273 -14.06 -5.67 -17.72
CA LEU A 273 -15.07 -5.02 -16.88
C LEU A 273 -16.40 -4.89 -17.64
N GLU A 274 -16.38 -4.55 -18.93
CA GLU A 274 -17.61 -4.47 -19.75
C GLU A 274 -18.34 -5.83 -19.80
N ARG A 275 -17.61 -6.92 -20.04
CA ARG A 275 -18.16 -8.29 -20.06
C ARG A 275 -18.77 -8.66 -18.71
N ILE A 276 -18.05 -8.46 -17.61
CA ILE A 276 -18.55 -8.78 -16.27
C ILE A 276 -19.77 -7.91 -15.90
N THR A 277 -19.77 -6.64 -16.33
CA THR A 277 -20.91 -5.74 -16.09
C THR A 277 -22.18 -6.22 -16.81
N GLN A 278 -22.05 -6.83 -17.99
CA GLN A 278 -23.18 -7.44 -18.70
C GLN A 278 -23.77 -8.65 -17.96
N GLU A 279 -22.98 -9.33 -17.13
CA GLU A 279 -23.40 -10.55 -16.42
C GLU A 279 -24.21 -10.28 -15.15
N PHE A 280 -24.11 -9.09 -14.54
CA PHE A 280 -24.60 -8.88 -13.16
C PHE A 280 -26.09 -9.10 -12.95
N GLU A 281 -26.97 -8.89 -13.93
CA GLU A 281 -28.43 -8.89 -13.72
C GLU A 281 -29.23 -9.43 -14.92
N GLY A 282 -28.69 -10.40 -15.69
CA GLY A 282 -29.47 -11.13 -16.71
C GLY A 282 -30.03 -10.28 -17.86
N GLY A 283 -29.58 -9.03 -18.02
CA GLY A 283 -30.13 -8.09 -19.01
C GLY A 283 -29.25 -6.86 -19.21
N ARG A 284 -29.27 -6.32 -20.44
CA ARG A 284 -28.45 -5.18 -20.89
C ARG A 284 -28.80 -3.92 -20.10
N GLN A 285 -27.96 -3.53 -19.16
CA GLN A 285 -27.95 -2.15 -18.61
C GLN A 285 -26.90 -1.34 -19.36
N PRO A 286 -27.25 -0.74 -20.53
CA PRO A 286 -26.29 -0.03 -21.36
C PRO A 286 -25.64 1.15 -20.62
N GLU A 287 -26.35 1.73 -19.65
CA GLU A 287 -25.87 2.85 -18.82
C GLU A 287 -24.65 2.46 -17.96
N ARG A 288 -24.69 1.28 -17.31
CA ARG A 288 -23.57 0.78 -16.50
C ARG A 288 -22.33 0.50 -17.35
N ILE A 289 -22.51 -0.09 -18.53
CA ILE A 289 -21.43 -0.30 -19.50
C ILE A 289 -20.88 1.05 -20.00
N GLY A 290 -21.77 2.01 -20.26
CA GLY A 290 -21.40 3.39 -20.59
C GLY A 290 -20.54 4.02 -19.51
N ARG A 291 -20.91 3.87 -18.24
CA ARG A 291 -20.12 4.35 -17.10
C ARG A 291 -18.73 3.74 -17.05
N VAL A 292 -18.62 2.41 -17.19
CA VAL A 292 -17.32 1.71 -17.29
C VAL A 292 -16.46 2.30 -18.41
N ARG A 293 -17.04 2.54 -19.59
CA ARG A 293 -16.32 3.10 -20.75
C ARG A 293 -15.77 4.49 -20.51
N VAL A 294 -16.51 5.32 -19.77
CA VAL A 294 -16.17 6.71 -19.49
C VAL A 294 -15.10 6.82 -18.40
N ILE A 295 -15.25 6.11 -17.29
CA ILE A 295 -14.40 6.36 -16.12
C ILE A 295 -13.19 5.42 -16.03
N VAL A 296 -13.23 4.24 -16.65
CA VAL A 296 -12.16 3.23 -16.54
C VAL A 296 -11.14 3.41 -17.65
N VAL A 297 -9.90 3.70 -17.27
CA VAL A 297 -8.76 3.86 -18.18
C VAL A 297 -7.75 2.75 -17.87
N CYS A 298 -7.50 1.88 -18.85
CA CYS A 298 -6.46 0.86 -18.75
C CYS A 298 -5.24 1.31 -19.55
N SER A 299 -4.06 1.28 -18.94
CA SER A 299 -2.78 1.64 -19.58
C SER A 299 -1.70 0.60 -19.27
N ALA A 300 -0.70 0.54 -20.14
CA ALA A 300 0.53 -0.21 -19.92
C ALA A 300 1.68 0.80 -19.76
N MET A 301 2.45 0.69 -18.69
CA MET A 301 3.68 1.49 -18.52
C MET A 301 4.84 0.84 -19.25
N TYR A 302 4.88 -0.50 -19.28
CA TYR A 302 5.95 -1.26 -19.89
C TYR A 302 5.41 -2.19 -20.98
N GLU A 303 6.06 -2.15 -22.14
CA GLU A 303 5.92 -3.20 -23.15
C GLU A 303 6.51 -4.50 -22.62
N ARG A 304 5.73 -5.59 -22.67
CA ARG A 304 6.24 -6.91 -22.33
C ARG A 304 7.01 -7.47 -23.52
N ILE A 305 8.25 -7.87 -23.28
CA ILE A 305 9.06 -8.59 -24.28
C ILE A 305 8.45 -9.99 -24.53
N GLU A 306 7.87 -10.62 -23.50
CA GLU A 306 7.25 -11.96 -23.57
C GLU A 306 5.93 -12.01 -22.77
N GLY A 307 4.93 -12.78 -23.25
CA GLY A 307 3.67 -13.01 -22.53
C GLY A 307 2.35 -12.67 -23.26
N GLY A 308 2.33 -12.68 -24.60
CA GLY A 308 1.07 -12.72 -25.37
C GLY A 308 0.30 -11.39 -25.54
N ASP A 309 0.76 -10.32 -24.92
CA ASP A 309 0.18 -8.96 -25.02
C ASP A 309 0.73 -8.17 -26.23
N ARG A 310 1.09 -8.85 -27.32
CA ARG A 310 1.39 -8.16 -28.59
C ARG A 310 0.09 -7.54 -29.09
N VAL A 311 -0.08 -6.26 -28.77
CA VAL A 311 -1.15 -5.42 -29.30
C VAL A 311 -1.18 -5.62 -30.81
N THR A 312 -2.29 -6.14 -31.32
CA THR A 312 -2.68 -5.91 -32.71
C THR A 312 -2.87 -4.41 -32.82
N VAL A 313 -1.89 -3.71 -33.40
CA VAL A 313 -1.90 -2.26 -33.58
C VAL A 313 -3.22 -1.87 -34.25
N ARG A 314 -4.17 -1.34 -33.47
CA ARG A 314 -5.36 -0.64 -33.96
C ARG A 314 -5.10 0.84 -33.76
N GLY A 315 -5.14 1.58 -34.86
CA GLY A 315 -4.81 3.00 -34.97
C GLY A 315 -5.84 3.92 -34.33
N ASP A 316 -6.05 3.81 -33.03
CA ASP A 316 -6.84 4.76 -32.26
C ASP A 316 -5.87 5.77 -31.61
N GLU A 317 -5.64 6.90 -32.30
CA GLU A 317 -4.70 7.99 -31.96
C GLU A 317 -5.04 8.78 -30.67
N GLN A 318 -5.92 8.28 -29.80
CA GLN A 318 -6.43 9.03 -28.65
C GLN A 318 -5.66 8.77 -27.33
N GLY A 319 -4.65 7.91 -27.32
CA GLY A 319 -3.96 7.47 -26.10
C GLY A 319 -2.82 8.36 -25.58
N ALA A 320 -2.28 9.30 -26.39
CA ALA A 320 -1.03 9.98 -26.04
C ALA A 320 -1.20 11.30 -25.24
N ALA A 321 -2.41 11.85 -25.14
CA ALA A 321 -2.62 13.21 -24.63
C ALA A 321 -3.00 13.32 -23.13
N LEU A 322 -2.94 12.24 -22.35
CA LEU A 322 -3.40 12.22 -20.95
C LEU A 322 -2.30 11.85 -19.93
N LEU A 323 -1.03 11.96 -20.32
CA LEU A 323 0.13 11.68 -19.46
C LEU A 323 0.98 12.93 -19.13
N GLU A 324 0.45 14.13 -19.33
CA GLU A 324 1.00 15.39 -18.77
C GLU A 324 0.15 15.90 -17.59
#